data_AF-A0A259RNA1-F1
#
_entry.id   AF-A0A259RNA1-F1
#
_cell.length_a   1.000
_cell.length_b   1.000
_cell.length_c   1.000
_cell.angle_alpha   90.00
_cell.angle_beta   90.00
_cell.angle_gamma   90.00
#
_symmetry.space_group_name_H-M   'P 1'
#
loop_
_entity.id
_entity.type
_entity.pdbx_description
1 polymer ?
#
loop_
_entity_poly.entity_id
_entity_poly.type
_entity_poly.pdbx_seq_one_letter_code
_entity_poly.pdbx_strand_id
1 'polypeptide(L)'
;MNNPKRFRAITLAAAVLAFGATFHAQAAEPAKPMALQNVMEKLERDMQAVTGAISREDWALVARLAPIIAHHPEPPVAERLRIMAWLGKDAGKFRGLDEQVHEAAAAMGEAATRGDGPAVITQFASVQQSCLACHQTFRKSFQEHFYGQR
;
A
#
# COMPACT_ATOMS: atom_id res chain seq x y z
N MET A 1 -35.71 85.48 10.48
CA MET A 1 -34.61 85.97 9.61
C MET A 1 -33.94 84.74 8.98
N ASN A 2 -34.43 84.27 7.84
CA ASN A 2 -33.81 84.42 6.50
C ASN A 2 -32.29 84.19 6.47
N ASN A 3 -31.83 83.06 5.92
CA ASN A 3 -31.46 82.93 4.50
C ASN A 3 -30.74 81.58 4.26
N PRO A 4 -31.16 80.75 3.29
CA PRO A 4 -30.49 79.50 2.95
C PRO A 4 -29.41 79.73 1.88
N LYS A 5 -28.28 79.02 1.97
CA LYS A 5 -27.34 78.89 0.84
C LYS A 5 -27.17 77.42 0.48
N ARG A 6 -27.51 77.16 -0.78
CA ARG A 6 -27.44 75.91 -1.52
C ARG A 6 -26.00 75.42 -1.63
N PHE A 7 -25.79 74.12 -1.42
CA PHE A 7 -24.69 73.40 -2.06
C PHE A 7 -25.24 72.08 -2.60
N ARG A 8 -25.31 71.98 -3.93
CA ARG A 8 -25.48 70.70 -4.63
C ARG A 8 -24.12 70.02 -4.60
N ALA A 9 -24.03 68.88 -3.94
CA ALA A 9 -22.88 67.99 -4.04
C ALA A 9 -23.33 66.71 -4.75
N ILE A 10 -22.74 66.49 -5.93
CA ILE A 10 -22.78 65.25 -6.69
C ILE A 10 -21.76 64.31 -6.04
N THR A 11 -22.15 63.12 -5.62
CA THR A 11 -21.19 62.07 -5.22
C THR A 11 -21.53 60.72 -5.84
N LEU A 12 -20.58 60.32 -6.68
CA LEU A 12 -20.28 59.03 -7.31
C LEU A 12 -20.78 57.78 -6.58
N ALA A 13 -21.27 56.84 -7.38
CA ALA A 13 -21.36 55.42 -7.07
C ALA A 13 -19.95 54.83 -6.79
N ALA A 14 -19.81 54.07 -5.71
CA ALA A 14 -18.65 53.24 -5.44
C ALA A 14 -19.08 51.76 -5.55
N ALA A 15 -18.55 51.08 -6.56
CA ALA A 15 -18.68 49.64 -6.74
C ALA A 15 -17.90 48.90 -5.66
N VAL A 16 -18.57 47.98 -4.96
CA VAL A 16 -17.93 47.07 -4.01
C VAL A 16 -17.23 45.96 -4.80
N LEU A 17 -15.90 45.99 -4.86
CA LEU A 17 -15.08 44.89 -5.38
C LEU A 17 -14.97 43.80 -4.31
N ALA A 18 -15.64 42.67 -4.53
CA ALA A 18 -15.45 41.46 -3.73
C ALA A 18 -14.08 40.84 -4.08
N PHE A 19 -13.11 40.95 -3.18
CA PHE A 19 -11.82 40.26 -3.30
C PHE A 19 -11.96 38.84 -2.74
N GLY A 20 -12.44 37.92 -3.58
CA GLY A 20 -12.41 36.49 -3.28
C GLY A 20 -11.00 35.94 -3.54
N ALA A 21 -10.19 35.79 -2.49
CA ALA A 21 -8.93 35.05 -2.59
C ALA A 21 -9.25 33.56 -2.76
N THR A 22 -9.35 33.10 -4.01
CA THR A 22 -9.36 31.67 -4.31
C THR A 22 -7.95 31.12 -4.10
N PHE A 23 -7.67 30.56 -2.93
CA PHE A 23 -6.54 29.65 -2.75
C PHE A 23 -6.83 28.40 -3.59
N HIS A 24 -6.28 28.35 -4.80
CA HIS A 24 -6.14 27.09 -5.52
C HIS A 24 -5.14 26.25 -4.73
N ALA A 25 -5.62 25.28 -3.96
CA ALA A 25 -4.76 24.21 -3.48
C ALA A 25 -4.23 23.49 -4.72
N GLN A 26 -2.95 23.68 -5.05
CA GLN A 26 -2.29 22.91 -6.09
C GLN A 26 -2.34 21.45 -5.61
N ALA A 27 -3.23 20.65 -6.19
CA ALA A 27 -3.25 19.21 -5.93
C ALA A 27 -1.87 18.68 -6.34
N ALA A 28 -1.12 18.14 -5.37
CA ALA A 28 0.14 17.50 -5.66
C ALA A 28 -0.13 16.32 -6.60
N GLU A 29 0.63 16.24 -7.70
CA GLU A 29 0.58 15.09 -8.61
C GLU A 29 0.76 13.79 -7.80
N PRO A 30 -0.08 12.76 -8.03
CA PRO A 30 0.00 11.53 -7.27
C PRO A 30 1.38 10.90 -7.42
N ALA A 31 2.02 10.60 -6.29
CA ALA A 31 3.33 9.98 -6.28
C ALA A 31 3.30 8.67 -7.09
N LYS A 32 4.25 8.51 -8.01
CA LYS A 32 4.39 7.30 -8.83
C LYS A 32 4.46 6.07 -7.92
N PRO A 33 3.73 4.98 -8.23
CA PRO A 33 3.80 3.73 -7.48
C PRO A 33 5.25 3.26 -7.31
N MET A 34 5.61 2.90 -6.08
CA MET A 34 6.92 2.30 -5.78
C MET A 34 6.97 0.87 -6.31
N ALA A 35 8.17 0.33 -6.55
CA ALA A 35 8.33 -1.03 -7.07
C ALA A 35 7.74 -2.08 -6.12
N LEU A 36 7.79 -1.83 -4.80
CA LEU A 36 7.17 -2.69 -3.79
C LEU A 36 5.66 -2.87 -4.04
N GLN A 37 4.94 -1.85 -4.53
CA GLN A 37 3.52 -2.02 -4.84
C GLN A 37 3.31 -3.10 -5.91
N ASN A 38 4.12 -3.09 -6.96
CA ASN A 38 4.03 -4.10 -8.02
C ASN A 38 4.40 -5.50 -7.52
N VAL A 39 5.35 -5.60 -6.59
CA VAL A 39 5.70 -6.87 -5.91
C VAL A 39 4.48 -7.40 -5.16
N MET A 40 3.83 -6.57 -4.34
CA MET A 40 2.66 -6.97 -3.56
C MET A 40 1.47 -7.35 -4.45
N GLU A 41 1.24 -6.65 -5.55
CA GLU A 41 0.20 -7.00 -6.53
C GLU A 41 0.49 -8.34 -7.23
N LYS A 42 1.77 -8.64 -7.51
CA LYS A 42 2.15 -9.95 -8.06
C LYS A 42 1.94 -11.05 -7.02
N LEU A 43 2.37 -10.83 -5.78
CA LEU A 43 2.14 -11.75 -4.67
C LEU A 43 0.66 -12.05 -4.48
N GLU A 44 -0.21 -11.05 -4.56
CA GLU A 44 -1.66 -11.26 -4.49
C GLU A 44 -2.15 -12.24 -5.56
N ARG A 45 -1.72 -12.08 -6.81
CA ARG A 45 -2.09 -13.00 -7.90
C ARG A 45 -1.55 -14.41 -7.69
N ASP A 46 -0.30 -14.53 -7.22
CA ASP A 46 0.31 -15.84 -6.92
C ASP A 46 -0.45 -16.54 -5.77
N MET A 47 -0.87 -15.78 -4.75
CA MET A 47 -1.68 -16.28 -3.64
C MET A 47 -3.09 -16.71 -4.07
N GLN A 48 -3.73 -15.98 -4.98
CA GLN A 48 -5.00 -16.39 -5.57
C GLN A 48 -4.85 -17.69 -6.36
N ALA A 49 -3.78 -17.82 -7.15
CA ALA A 49 -3.50 -19.02 -7.91
C ALA A 49 -3.26 -20.25 -7.02
N VAL A 50 -2.45 -20.11 -5.96
CA VAL A 50 -2.17 -21.24 -5.04
C VAL A 50 -3.41 -21.62 -4.24
N THR A 51 -4.24 -20.65 -3.83
CA THR A 51 -5.54 -20.92 -3.17
C THR A 51 -6.43 -21.79 -4.06
N GLY A 52 -6.53 -21.44 -5.35
CA GLY A 52 -7.31 -22.23 -6.31
C GLY A 52 -6.74 -23.64 -6.52
N ALA A 53 -5.42 -23.78 -6.54
CA ALA A 53 -4.76 -25.09 -6.65
C ALA A 53 -5.03 -25.96 -5.40
N ILE A 54 -4.89 -25.39 -4.21
CA ILE A 54 -5.19 -26.05 -2.93
C ILE A 54 -6.64 -26.53 -2.89
N SER A 55 -7.59 -25.68 -3.28
CA SER A 55 -9.02 -26.02 -3.27
C SER A 55 -9.39 -27.21 -4.17
N ARG A 56 -8.56 -27.53 -5.16
CA ARG A 56 -8.75 -28.68 -6.07
C ARG A 56 -7.81 -29.83 -5.77
N GLU A 57 -7.04 -29.73 -4.70
CA GLU A 57 -6.00 -30.70 -4.33
C GLU A 57 -4.96 -30.93 -5.44
N ASP A 58 -4.72 -29.91 -6.27
CA ASP A 58 -3.70 -29.94 -7.32
C ASP A 58 -2.30 -29.70 -6.73
N TRP A 59 -1.80 -30.70 -6.01
CA TRP A 59 -0.53 -30.62 -5.29
C TRP A 59 0.66 -30.40 -6.21
N ALA A 60 0.60 -30.90 -7.45
CA ALA A 60 1.63 -30.64 -8.45
C ALA A 60 1.69 -29.15 -8.82
N LEU A 61 0.54 -28.48 -8.95
CA LEU A 61 0.50 -27.03 -9.16
C LEU A 61 0.90 -26.25 -7.91
N VAL A 62 0.49 -26.67 -6.71
CA VAL A 62 0.93 -26.04 -5.44
C VAL A 62 2.45 -26.09 -5.31
N ALA A 63 3.08 -27.26 -5.56
CA ALA A 63 4.53 -27.43 -5.51
C ALA A 63 5.29 -26.53 -6.51
N ARG A 64 4.68 -26.18 -7.65
CA ARG A 64 5.25 -25.23 -8.62
C ARG A 64 5.04 -23.77 -8.23
N LEU A 65 3.89 -23.42 -7.65
CA LEU A 65 3.56 -22.05 -7.29
C LEU A 65 4.21 -21.60 -5.98
N ALA A 66 4.34 -22.49 -5.00
CA ALA A 66 4.84 -22.14 -3.68
C ALA A 66 6.27 -21.55 -3.68
N PRO A 67 7.24 -22.06 -4.47
CA PRO A 67 8.56 -21.44 -4.60
C PRO A 67 8.53 -20.04 -5.25
N ILE A 68 7.54 -19.75 -6.10
CA ILE A 68 7.37 -18.42 -6.72
C ILE A 68 6.94 -17.39 -5.65
N ILE A 69 6.12 -17.82 -4.70
CA ILE A 69 5.74 -17.01 -3.53
C ILE A 69 6.94 -16.88 -2.59
N ALA A 70 7.63 -17.98 -2.28
CA ALA A 70 8.77 -17.99 -1.36
C ALA A 70 9.95 -17.13 -1.83
N HIS A 71 10.12 -17.00 -3.15
CA HIS A 71 11.21 -16.24 -3.77
C HIS A 71 10.65 -15.15 -4.68
N HIS A 72 9.64 -14.44 -4.19
CA HIS A 72 9.07 -13.32 -4.91
C HIS A 72 10.12 -12.22 -5.17
N PRO A 73 9.97 -11.41 -6.24
CA PRO A 73 10.91 -10.33 -6.52
C PRO A 73 10.99 -9.33 -5.36
N GLU A 74 12.17 -8.73 -5.18
CA GLU A 74 12.37 -7.63 -4.25
C GLU A 74 12.32 -6.28 -4.96
N PRO A 75 11.92 -5.19 -4.26
CA PRO A 75 12.10 -3.84 -4.79
C PRO A 75 13.60 -3.51 -4.96
N PRO A 76 13.96 -2.54 -5.82
CA PRO A 76 15.35 -2.11 -6.00
C PRO A 76 16.02 -1.74 -4.68
N VAL A 77 17.32 -2.01 -4.55
CA VAL A 77 18.08 -1.81 -3.30
C VAL A 77 17.91 -0.40 -2.70
N ALA A 78 17.93 0.64 -3.53
CA ALA A 78 17.73 2.02 -3.07
C ALA A 78 16.34 2.24 -2.45
N GLU A 79 15.30 1.63 -3.03
CA GLU A 79 13.94 1.68 -2.50
C GLU A 79 13.85 0.91 -1.17
N ARG A 80 14.41 -0.31 -1.12
CA ARG A 80 14.48 -1.12 0.09
C ARG A 80 15.16 -0.37 1.24
N LEU A 81 16.30 0.28 0.99
CA LEU A 81 17.00 1.09 2.00
C LEU A 81 16.15 2.25 2.52
N ARG A 82 15.43 2.95 1.63
CA ARG A 82 14.52 4.04 2.02
C ARG A 82 13.38 3.54 2.91
N ILE A 83 12.80 2.39 2.58
CA ILE A 83 11.75 1.75 3.39
C ILE A 83 12.29 1.36 4.77
N MET A 84 13.48 0.75 4.83
CA MET A 84 14.10 0.34 6.10
C MET A 84 14.44 1.54 6.99
N ALA A 85 14.90 2.65 6.39
CA ALA A 85 15.16 3.88 7.12
C ALA A 85 13.88 4.48 7.72
N TRP A 86 12.77 4.46 6.97
CA TRP A 86 11.47 4.92 7.46
C TRP A 86 10.91 4.03 8.58
N LEU A 87 11.01 2.70 8.44
CA LEU A 87 10.56 1.75 9.47
C LEU A 87 11.31 1.91 10.79
N GLY A 88 12.59 2.31 10.75
CA GLY A 88 13.41 2.53 11.94
C GLY A 88 13.43 1.30 12.85
N LYS A 89 12.93 1.45 14.08
CA LYS A 89 12.87 0.36 15.08
C LYS A 89 12.01 -0.83 14.64
N ASP A 90 11.05 -0.63 13.75
CA ASP A 90 10.13 -1.67 13.30
C ASP A 90 10.66 -2.46 12.10
N ALA A 91 11.84 -2.11 11.58
CA ALA A 91 12.45 -2.77 10.42
C ALA A 91 12.69 -4.28 10.66
N GLY A 92 13.06 -4.66 11.88
CA GLY A 92 13.22 -6.07 12.26
C GLY A 92 11.91 -6.85 12.19
N LYS A 93 10.81 -6.26 12.66
CA LYS A 93 9.48 -6.88 12.59
C LYS A 93 9.00 -7.01 11.15
N PHE A 94 9.22 -5.99 10.32
CA PHE A 94 8.87 -6.04 8.90
C PHE A 94 9.58 -7.19 8.19
N ARG A 95 10.92 -7.30 8.36
CA ARG A 95 11.70 -8.40 7.77
C ARG A 95 11.28 -9.76 8.31
N GLY A 96 11.06 -9.89 9.63
CA GLY A 96 10.65 -11.16 10.22
C GLY A 96 9.30 -11.66 9.69
N LEU A 97 8.36 -10.76 9.37
CA LEU A 97 7.09 -11.16 8.76
C LEU A 97 7.25 -11.58 7.29
N ASP A 98 8.15 -10.93 6.54
CA ASP A 98 8.51 -11.32 5.16
C ASP A 98 9.22 -12.68 5.14
N GLU A 99 10.18 -12.88 6.04
CA GLU A 99 10.91 -14.14 6.20
C GLU A 99 9.97 -15.31 6.56
N GLN A 100 8.98 -15.09 7.43
CA GLN A 100 7.95 -16.10 7.70
C GLN A 100 7.13 -16.46 6.46
N VAL A 101 6.85 -15.51 5.56
CA VAL A 101 6.19 -15.81 4.28
C VAL A 101 7.10 -16.70 3.42
N HIS A 102 8.39 -16.38 3.34
CA HIS A 102 9.36 -17.16 2.54
C HIS A 102 9.47 -18.59 3.05
N GLU A 103 9.68 -18.76 4.35
CA GLU A 103 9.83 -20.07 4.99
C GLU A 103 8.55 -20.91 4.87
N ALA A 104 7.40 -20.34 5.20
CA ALA A 104 6.13 -21.07 5.14
C ALA A 104 5.75 -21.42 3.69
N ALA A 105 5.98 -20.53 2.72
CA ALA A 105 5.74 -20.84 1.32
C ALA A 105 6.68 -21.95 0.80
N ALA A 106 7.95 -21.94 1.18
CA ALA A 106 8.86 -23.03 0.84
C ALA A 106 8.38 -24.38 1.43
N ALA A 107 8.05 -24.40 2.71
CA ALA A 107 7.54 -25.58 3.40
C ALA A 107 6.19 -26.08 2.81
N MET A 108 5.33 -25.17 2.36
CA MET A 108 4.10 -25.49 1.64
C MET A 108 4.40 -26.25 0.34
N GLY A 109 5.41 -25.83 -0.42
CA GLY A 109 5.82 -26.52 -1.65
C GLY A 109 6.40 -27.91 -1.39
N GLU A 110 7.20 -28.06 -0.35
CA GLU A 110 7.72 -29.36 0.08
C GLU A 110 6.60 -30.31 0.52
N ALA A 111 5.64 -29.83 1.30
CA ALA A 111 4.46 -30.59 1.70
C ALA A 111 3.63 -31.03 0.48
N ALA A 112 3.43 -30.13 -0.48
CA ALA A 112 2.72 -30.43 -1.72
C ALA A 112 3.44 -31.48 -2.56
N THR A 113 4.78 -31.45 -2.60
CA THR A 113 5.59 -32.48 -3.29
C THR A 113 5.37 -33.88 -2.70
N ARG A 114 5.09 -33.96 -1.39
CA ARG A 114 4.77 -35.22 -0.70
C ARG A 114 3.28 -35.61 -0.77
N GLY A 115 2.43 -34.77 -1.36
CA GLY A 115 0.97 -34.95 -1.34
C GLY A 115 0.35 -34.79 0.06
N ASP A 116 1.05 -34.12 0.98
CA ASP A 116 0.63 -33.94 2.37
C ASP A 116 -0.32 -32.73 2.49
N GLY A 117 -1.59 -32.95 2.14
CA GLY A 117 -2.63 -31.93 2.16
C GLY A 117 -2.77 -31.19 3.50
N PRO A 118 -2.84 -31.87 4.66
CA PRO A 118 -2.89 -31.21 5.97
C PRO A 118 -1.67 -30.30 6.24
N ALA A 119 -0.46 -30.73 5.86
CA ALA A 119 0.72 -29.87 5.98
C ALA A 119 0.67 -28.68 5.01
N VAL A 120 0.18 -28.87 3.77
CA VAL A 120 -0.04 -27.77 2.82
C VAL A 120 -0.98 -26.71 3.41
N ILE A 121 -2.12 -27.12 3.97
CA ILE A 121 -3.07 -26.18 4.61
C ILE A 121 -2.44 -25.47 5.79
N THR A 122 -1.67 -26.18 6.62
CA THR A 122 -0.99 -25.59 7.78
C THR A 122 0.00 -24.51 7.36
N GLN A 123 0.85 -24.80 6.37
CA GLN A 123 1.84 -23.83 5.88
C GLN A 123 1.18 -22.67 5.11
N PHE A 124 0.14 -22.95 4.33
CA PHE A 124 -0.66 -21.89 3.70
C PHE A 124 -1.28 -20.94 4.73
N ALA A 125 -1.80 -21.47 5.84
CA ALA A 125 -2.34 -20.65 6.92
C ALA A 125 -1.24 -19.77 7.55
N SER A 126 -0.02 -20.27 7.73
CA SER A 126 1.12 -19.48 8.21
C SER A 126 1.45 -18.32 7.26
N VAL A 127 1.49 -18.56 5.93
CA VAL A 127 1.68 -17.48 4.94
C VAL A 127 0.59 -16.41 5.10
N GLN A 128 -0.68 -16.82 5.12
CA GLN A 128 -1.82 -15.91 5.23
C GLN A 128 -1.78 -15.07 6.53
N GLN A 129 -1.37 -15.68 7.64
CA GLN A 129 -1.23 -14.99 8.93
C GLN A 129 -0.12 -13.93 8.89
N SER A 130 1.04 -14.24 8.31
CA SER A 130 2.15 -13.29 8.17
C SER A 130 1.79 -12.14 7.21
N CYS A 131 1.11 -12.43 6.09
CA CYS A 131 0.57 -11.40 5.20
C CYS A 131 -0.40 -10.46 5.93
N LEU A 132 -1.35 -11.01 6.68
CA LEU A 132 -2.31 -10.22 7.45
C LEU A 132 -1.62 -9.37 8.52
N ALA A 133 -0.70 -9.95 9.29
CA ALA A 133 0.04 -9.25 10.33
C ALA A 133 0.88 -8.09 9.76
N CYS A 134 1.54 -8.30 8.61
CA CYS A 134 2.30 -7.25 7.94
C CYS A 134 1.37 -6.14 7.46
N HIS A 135 0.26 -6.48 6.82
CA HIS A 135 -0.70 -5.50 6.32
C HIS A 135 -1.34 -4.67 7.44
N GLN A 136 -1.76 -5.32 8.53
CA GLN A 136 -2.33 -4.63 9.69
C GLN A 136 -1.32 -3.71 10.37
N THR A 137 -0.05 -4.12 10.42
CA THR A 137 0.99 -3.33 11.08
C THR A 137 1.46 -2.14 10.22
N PHE A 138 1.62 -2.35 8.90
CA PHE A 138 2.41 -1.41 8.08
C PHE A 138 1.69 -0.83 6.87
N ARG A 139 0.64 -1.48 6.32
CA ARG A 139 0.12 -1.09 4.99
C ARG A 139 -0.41 0.34 4.96
N LYS A 140 -1.22 0.71 5.96
CA LYS A 140 -1.83 2.04 6.02
C LYS A 140 -0.77 3.14 6.19
N SER A 141 0.10 3.00 7.19
CA SER A 141 1.15 3.99 7.47
C SER A 141 2.17 4.09 6.33
N PHE A 142 2.47 2.98 5.66
CA PHE A 142 3.29 2.97 4.45
C PHE A 142 2.63 3.79 3.34
N GLN A 143 1.34 3.54 3.07
CA GLN A 143 0.62 4.26 2.02
C GLN A 143 0.56 5.77 2.33
N GLU A 144 0.25 6.14 3.57
CA GLU A 144 0.23 7.53 4.01
C GLU A 144 1.58 8.21 3.84
N HIS A 145 2.68 7.53 4.20
CA HIS A 145 4.02 8.10 4.11
C HIS A 145 4.52 8.24 2.67
N PHE A 146 4.33 7.21 1.84
CA PHE A 146 4.92 7.15 0.50
C PHE A 146 4.02 7.62 -0.63
N TYR A 147 2.69 7.63 -0.43
CA TYR A 147 1.70 8.02 -1.43
C TYR A 147 0.78 9.17 -1.01
N GLY A 148 0.84 9.63 0.25
CA GLY A 148 -0.05 10.64 0.80
C GLY A 148 -1.41 10.07 1.25
N GLN A 149 -2.32 10.94 1.70
CA GLN A 149 -3.70 10.55 1.96
C GLN A 149 -4.39 10.20 0.65
N ARG A 150 -4.80 8.94 0.48
CA ARG A 150 -5.78 8.53 -0.51
C ARG A 150 -7.10 8.22 0.19
#